data_AF-A0A7Z9UAH7-F1
#
_entry.id   AF-A0A7Z9UAH7-F1
#
_cell.length_a   1.000
_cell.length_b   1.000
_cell.length_c   1.000
_cell.angle_alpha   90.00
_cell.angle_beta   90.00
_cell.angle_gamma   90.00
#
_symmetry.space_group_name_H-M   'P 1'
#
loop_
_entity.id
_entity.type
_entity.pdbx_description
1 polymer ?
#
loop_
_entity_poly.entity_id
_entity_poly.type
_entity_poly.pdbx_seq_one_letter_code
_entity_poly.pdbx_strand_id
1 'polypeptide(L)'
;MINTNNGKVFAPHIQNKGARQNARYNNGAEKGWLTTDEQAALQEARAADRATLNAAKSDGVVDRGERKELRQDMRQTNRELTKFLWNGDVA
;
A
#
# COMPACT_ATOMS: atom_id res chain seq x y z
N MET A 1 -12.66 -1.39 9.25
CA MET A 1 -11.84 -2.62 9.16
C MET A 1 -11.24 -2.69 7.76
N ILE A 2 -10.05 -3.25 7.61
CA ILE A 2 -9.43 -3.46 6.30
C ILE A 2 -9.89 -4.81 5.77
N ASN A 3 -10.39 -4.86 4.52
CA ASN A 3 -10.69 -6.11 3.84
C ASN A 3 -9.39 -6.67 3.26
N THR A 4 -9.03 -7.88 3.68
CA THR A 4 -7.96 -8.69 3.11
C THR A 4 -8.58 -9.86 2.35
N ASN A 5 -7.78 -10.60 1.57
CA ASN A 5 -8.27 -11.79 0.87
C ASN A 5 -8.79 -12.87 1.84
N ASN A 6 -8.36 -12.81 3.11
CA ASN A 6 -8.67 -13.79 4.14
C ASN A 6 -9.68 -13.25 5.19
N GLY A 7 -10.29 -12.09 4.97
CA GLY A 7 -11.36 -11.55 5.82
C GLY A 7 -11.15 -10.09 6.25
N LYS A 8 -11.79 -9.69 7.35
CA LYS A 8 -11.70 -8.32 7.89
C LYS A 8 -10.69 -8.25 9.04
N VAL A 9 -9.79 -7.27 9.00
CA VAL A 9 -8.79 -7.01 10.03
C VAL A 9 -9.01 -5.64 10.67
N PHE A 10 -8.94 -5.58 12.01
CA PHE A 10 -9.01 -4.31 12.73
C PHE A 10 -7.64 -3.63 12.79
N ALA A 11 -7.47 -2.61 11.97
CA ALA A 11 -6.25 -1.80 11.89
C ALA A 11 -6.60 -0.30 11.93
N PRO A 12 -6.83 0.28 13.12
CA PRO A 12 -7.15 1.70 13.25
C PRO A 12 -5.96 2.54 12.76
N HIS A 13 -6.24 3.70 12.15
CA HIS A 13 -5.26 4.63 11.55
C HIS A 13 -4.51 4.15 10.30
N ILE A 14 -4.54 2.86 9.96
CA ILE A 14 -3.96 2.32 8.71
C ILE A 14 -4.94 2.48 7.53
N GLN A 15 -6.24 2.31 7.78
CA GLN A 15 -7.32 2.38 6.77
C GLN A 15 -7.25 3.65 5.91
N ASN A 16 -7.22 4.82 6.56
CA ASN A 16 -7.21 6.10 5.86
C ASN A 16 -5.94 6.30 5.02
N LYS A 17 -4.80 5.78 5.49
CA LYS A 17 -3.53 5.90 4.76
C LYS A 17 -3.52 4.99 3.53
N GLY A 18 -4.04 3.77 3.65
CA GLY A 18 -4.12 2.80 2.54
C GLY A 18 -5.07 3.27 1.45
N ALA A 19 -6.23 3.81 1.84
CA ALA A 19 -7.19 4.40 0.90
C ALA A 19 -6.59 5.55 0.07
N ARG A 20 -5.84 6.45 0.71
CA ARG A 20 -5.16 7.57 0.02
C ARG A 20 -4.09 7.09 -0.95
N GLN A 21 -3.32 6.06 -0.57
CA GLN A 21 -2.30 5.47 -1.45
C GLN A 21 -2.93 4.76 -2.66
N ASN A 22 -4.04 4.04 -2.45
CA ASN A 22 -4.83 3.47 -3.54
C ASN A 22 -5.31 4.53 -4.53
N ALA A 23 -5.86 5.64 -4.03
CA ALA A 23 -6.34 6.71 -4.90
C ALA A 23 -5.21 7.30 -5.77
N ARG A 24 -4.02 7.54 -5.19
CA ARG A 24 -2.85 8.04 -5.93
C ARG A 24 -2.34 7.03 -6.97
N TYR A 25 -2.25 5.75 -6.60
CA TYR A 25 -1.86 4.67 -7.53
C TYR A 25 -2.81 4.59 -8.72
N ASN A 26 -4.12 4.50 -8.45
CA ASN A 26 -5.14 4.40 -9.49
C ASN A 26 -5.11 5.61 -10.42
N ASN A 27 -4.98 6.82 -9.87
CA ASN A 27 -4.91 8.04 -10.68
C ASN A 27 -3.65 8.06 -11.56
N GLY A 28 -2.50 7.64 -11.03
CA GLY A 28 -1.25 7.55 -11.81
C GLY A 28 -1.33 6.51 -12.92
N ALA A 29 -1.89 5.34 -12.64
CA ALA A 29 -2.07 4.28 -13.63
C ALA A 29 -3.07 4.68 -14.73
N GLU A 30 -4.22 5.25 -14.35
CA GLU A 30 -5.27 5.70 -15.29
C GLU A 30 -4.77 6.82 -16.21
N LYS A 31 -3.95 7.74 -15.68
CA LYS A 31 -3.39 8.85 -16.46
C LYS A 31 -2.11 8.51 -17.21
N GLY A 32 -1.61 7.28 -17.10
CA GLY A 32 -0.37 6.86 -17.74
C GLY A 32 0.90 7.46 -17.13
N TRP A 33 0.83 8.05 -15.94
CA TRP A 33 1.97 8.61 -15.22
C TRP A 33 2.84 7.56 -14.54
N LEU A 34 2.38 6.31 -14.52
CA LEU A 34 3.14 5.16 -14.05
C LEU A 34 3.35 4.21 -15.21
N THR A 35 4.62 3.96 -15.56
CA THR A 35 4.99 2.94 -16.52
C THR A 35 4.62 1.54 -16.01
N THR A 36 4.59 0.55 -16.91
CA THR A 36 4.30 -0.84 -16.54
C THR A 36 5.26 -1.38 -15.48
N ASP A 37 6.55 -1.05 -15.59
CA ASP A 37 7.58 -1.50 -14.64
C ASP A 37 7.41 -0.84 -13.26
N GLU A 38 7.06 0.44 -13.22
CA GLU A 38 6.78 1.15 -11.96
C GLU A 38 5.50 0.63 -11.30
N GLN A 39 4.49 0.27 -12.09
CA GLN A 39 3.30 -0.39 -11.57
C GLN A 39 3.63 -1.77 -10.98
N ALA A 40 4.54 -2.53 -11.60
CA ALA A 40 4.98 -3.83 -11.09
C ALA A 40 5.76 -3.68 -9.77
N ALA A 41 6.70 -2.74 -9.69
CA ALA A 41 7.43 -2.44 -8.45
C ALA A 41 6.49 -2.03 -7.31
N LEU A 42 5.48 -1.20 -7.61
CA LEU A 42 4.46 -0.80 -6.65
C LEU A 42 3.56 -1.96 -6.21
N GLN A 43 3.30 -2.94 -7.09
CA GLN A 43 2.55 -4.15 -6.73
C GLN A 43 3.35 -5.05 -5.78
N GLU A 44 4.65 -5.20 -6.01
CA GLU A 44 5.53 -5.97 -5.13
C GLU A 44 5.61 -5.34 -3.73
N ALA A 45 5.81 -4.02 -3.65
CA ALA A 45 5.81 -3.30 -2.37
C ALA A 45 4.47 -3.47 -1.60
N ARG A 46 3.35 -3.53 -2.31
CA ARG A 46 2.02 -3.79 -1.72
C ARG A 46 1.79 -5.23 -1.29
N ALA A 47 2.52 -6.19 -1.86
CA ALA A 47 2.42 -7.58 -1.45
C ALA A 47 2.94 -7.75 -0.01
N ALA A 48 4.00 -7.02 0.37
CA ALA A 48 4.50 -6.98 1.74
C ALA A 48 3.44 -6.45 2.73
N ASP A 49 2.80 -5.31 2.44
CA ASP A 49 1.68 -4.77 3.24
C ASP A 49 0.57 -5.83 3.43
N ARG A 50 0.26 -6.58 2.36
CA ARG A 50 -0.78 -7.63 2.37
C ARG A 50 -0.37 -8.84 3.20
N ALA A 51 0.91 -9.21 3.21
CA ALA A 51 1.44 -10.31 4.02
C ALA A 51 1.29 -9.98 5.52
N THR A 52 1.66 -8.78 5.95
CA THR A 52 1.49 -8.34 7.35
C THR A 52 0.02 -8.27 7.75
N LEU A 53 -0.86 -7.78 6.87
CA LEU A 53 -2.30 -7.81 7.13
C LEU A 53 -2.88 -9.23 7.18
N ASN A 54 -2.34 -10.17 6.39
CA ASN A 54 -2.76 -11.57 6.42
C ASN A 54 -2.27 -12.26 7.70
N ALA A 55 -1.08 -11.93 8.21
CA ALA A 55 -0.60 -12.40 9.52
C ALA A 55 -1.55 -11.95 10.64
N ALA A 56 -1.90 -10.66 10.68
CA ALA A 56 -2.84 -10.07 11.63
C ALA A 56 -4.30 -10.55 11.47
N LYS A 57 -4.60 -11.38 10.46
CA LYS A 57 -5.90 -12.06 10.35
C LYS A 57 -5.96 -13.33 11.20
N SER A 58 -4.81 -13.98 11.42
CA SER A 58 -4.71 -15.19 12.24
C SER A 58 -5.19 -14.93 13.68
N ASP A 59 -4.86 -13.75 14.22
CA ASP A 59 -5.29 -13.25 15.53
C ASP A 59 -6.42 -12.19 15.44
N GLY A 60 -6.65 -11.62 14.26
CA GLY A 60 -7.79 -10.75 13.92
C GLY A 60 -7.56 -9.26 14.19
N VAL A 61 -6.42 -8.86 14.75
CA VAL A 61 -6.11 -7.50 15.18
C VAL A 61 -4.66 -7.16 14.85
N VAL A 62 -4.44 -6.01 14.20
CA VAL A 62 -3.07 -5.51 14.01
C VAL A 62 -2.53 -4.98 15.33
N ASP A 63 -1.51 -5.65 15.87
CA ASP A 63 -0.85 -5.28 17.12
C ASP A 63 0.05 -4.02 16.97
N ARG A 64 0.90 -3.73 17.96
CA ARG A 64 1.79 -2.55 17.87
C ARG A 64 2.99 -2.79 16.94
N GLY A 65 3.54 -4.00 16.90
CA GLY A 65 4.68 -4.39 16.07
C GLY A 65 4.29 -4.43 14.60
N GLU A 66 3.24 -5.18 14.28
CA GLU A 66 2.67 -5.28 12.93
C GLU A 66 2.24 -3.91 12.40
N ARG A 67 1.70 -3.04 13.26
CA ARG A 67 1.37 -1.66 12.87
C ARG A 67 2.61 -0.84 12.55
N LYS A 68 3.73 -1.08 13.23
CA LYS A 68 4.99 -0.38 12.95
C LYS A 68 5.53 -0.83 11.59
N GLU A 69 5.52 -2.12 11.32
CA GLU A 69 5.91 -2.72 10.04
C GLU A 69 5.03 -2.18 8.91
N LEU A 70 3.70 -2.29 9.02
CA LEU A 70 2.75 -1.69 8.06
C LEU A 70 3.01 -0.20 7.84
N ARG A 71 3.37 0.55 8.88
CA ARG A 71 3.67 1.98 8.72
C ARG A 71 4.97 2.21 7.96
N GLN A 72 5.97 1.35 8.12
CA GLN A 72 7.24 1.41 7.42
C GLN A 72 7.05 1.02 5.95
N ASP A 73 6.37 -0.08 5.67
CA ASP A 73 6.10 -0.58 4.32
C ASP A 73 5.28 0.44 3.54
N MET A 74 4.15 0.89 4.08
CA MET A 74 3.37 1.97 3.47
C MET A 74 4.16 3.27 3.31
N ARG A 75 5.17 3.57 4.13
CA ARG A 75 6.02 4.76 3.91
C ARG A 75 6.95 4.55 2.73
N GLN A 76 7.49 3.35 2.56
CA GLN A 76 8.31 2.96 1.42
C GLN A 76 7.50 3.04 0.13
N THR A 77 6.32 2.40 0.07
CA THR A 77 5.42 2.49 -1.09
C THR A 77 5.03 3.93 -1.41
N ASN A 78 4.84 4.78 -0.40
CA ASN A 78 4.53 6.20 -0.64
C ASN A 78 5.70 6.97 -1.23
N ARG A 79 6.94 6.64 -0.84
CA ARG A 79 8.15 7.25 -1.39
C ARG A 79 8.33 6.83 -2.85
N GLU A 80 8.18 5.55 -3.15
CA GLU A 80 8.23 5.02 -4.51
C GLU A 80 7.14 5.64 -5.38
N LEU A 81 5.90 5.66 -4.91
CA LEU A 81 4.79 6.29 -5.63
C LEU A 81 5.04 7.78 -5.89
N THR A 82 5.58 8.51 -4.91
CA THR A 82 5.96 9.91 -5.13
C THR A 82 7.12 10.05 -6.10
N LYS A 83 8.14 9.18 -6.02
CA LYS A 83 9.27 9.18 -6.96
C LYS A 83 8.80 8.91 -8.38
N PHE A 84 7.97 7.88 -8.60
CA PHE A 84 7.44 7.53 -9.91
C PHE A 84 6.50 8.61 -10.44
N LEU A 85 5.59 9.15 -9.62
CA LEU A 85 4.74 10.25 -10.06
C LEU A 85 5.49 11.57 -10.33
N TRP A 86 6.67 11.77 -9.73
CA TRP A 86 7.49 12.97 -9.94
C TRP A 86 8.51 12.78 -11.07
N ASN A 87 8.99 11.56 -11.29
CA ASN A 87 9.79 11.17 -12.46
C ASN A 87 8.92 10.96 -13.71
N GLY A 88 7.63 10.72 -13.55
CA GLY A 88 6.62 10.64 -14.61
C GLY A 88 6.23 12.01 -15.18
N ASP A 89 6.96 13.08 -14.83
CA ASP A 89 6.88 14.34 -15.55
C ASP A 89 7.66 14.20 -16.87
N VAL A 90 6.92 14.33 -17.97
CA VAL A 90 7.31 14.52 -19.37
C VAL A 90 7.68 13.27 -20.20
N ALA A 91 6.65 12.62 -20.75
CA ALA A 91 6.62 12.20 -22.16
C ALA A 91 5.22 12.44 -22.74
#